data_AF-A0A9X9LEY4-F1
#
_entry.id   AF-A0A9X9LEY4-F1
#
_cell.length_a   1.000
_cell.length_b   1.000
_cell.length_c   1.000
_cell.angle_alpha   90.00
_cell.angle_beta   90.00
_cell.angle_gamma   90.00
#
_symmetry.space_group_name_H-M   'P 1'
#
loop_
_entity.id
_entity.type
_entity.pdbx_description
1 polymer ?
#
loop_
_entity_poly.entity_id
_entity_poly.type
_entity_poly.pdbx_seq_one_letter_code
_entity_poly.pdbx_strand_id
1 'polypeptide(L)'
;MEMTRVDLRNYLERIYNVPVATVRTRVQHGSNRKRDHMNVRVKRPDYKVAYVQLAHGQTFTFPDLFPEKKQSPDGSPNGDDIQDKLLEEQRQRQRQSQDPRRGGVPDWFGL
;
A
#
# COMPACT_ATOMS: atom_id res chain seq x y z
N MET A 1 -17.93 -19.21 6.13
CA MET A 1 -18.54 -17.99 6.72
C MET A 1 -19.08 -18.28 8.12
N GLU A 2 -18.31 -18.97 8.97
CA GLU A 2 -18.89 -19.73 10.09
C GLU A 2 -18.98 -18.94 11.41
N MET A 3 -18.09 -17.97 11.65
CA MET A 3 -18.10 -17.18 12.89
C MET A 3 -19.45 -16.49 13.16
N THR A 4 -19.99 -16.72 14.34
CA THR A 4 -21.23 -16.11 14.82
C THR A 4 -20.94 -14.84 15.64
N ARG A 5 -22.00 -14.13 16.04
CA ARG A 5 -21.91 -12.94 16.90
C ARG A 5 -21.36 -13.27 18.29
N VAL A 6 -21.69 -14.45 18.80
CA VAL A 6 -21.24 -14.92 20.12
C VAL A 6 -19.76 -15.30 20.07
N ASP A 7 -19.33 -15.98 19.00
CA ASP A 7 -17.91 -16.35 18.82
C ASP A 7 -17.03 -15.11 18.74
N LEU A 8 -17.43 -14.10 17.98
CA LEU A 8 -16.70 -12.84 17.88
C LEU A 8 -16.57 -12.11 19.22
N ARG A 9 -17.66 -12.07 20.01
CA ARG A 9 -17.64 -11.47 21.34
C ARG A 9 -16.65 -12.20 22.26
N ASN A 10 -16.78 -13.53 22.36
CA ASN A 10 -15.90 -14.34 23.19
C ASN A 10 -14.44 -14.24 22.75
N TYR A 11 -14.18 -14.20 21.44
CA TYR A 11 -12.85 -14.08 20.88
C TYR A 11 -12.18 -12.76 21.29
N LEU A 12 -12.89 -11.64 21.13
CA LEU A 12 -12.37 -10.31 21.50
C LEU A 12 -12.22 -10.14 23.01
N GLU A 13 -13.16 -10.63 23.79
CA GLU A 13 -13.12 -10.54 25.26
C GLU A 13 -12.01 -11.43 25.85
N ARG A 14 -11.79 -12.65 25.34
CA ARG A 14 -10.85 -13.61 25.93
C ARG A 14 -9.40 -13.46 25.47
N ILE A 15 -9.18 -13.14 24.20
CA ILE A 15 -7.81 -13.06 23.65
C ILE A 15 -7.26 -11.65 23.76
N TYR A 16 -8.10 -10.65 23.48
CA TYR A 16 -7.68 -9.25 23.42
C TYR A 16 -8.16 -8.42 24.62
N ASN A 17 -8.93 -9.01 25.55
CA ASN A 17 -9.47 -8.33 26.74
C ASN A 17 -10.28 -7.06 26.40
N VAL A 18 -10.96 -7.05 25.25
CA VAL A 18 -11.74 -5.90 24.79
C VAL A 18 -13.18 -6.03 25.27
N PRO A 19 -13.72 -5.07 26.05
CA PRO A 19 -15.09 -5.15 26.54
C PRO A 19 -16.08 -4.75 25.43
N VAL A 20 -16.93 -5.70 25.01
CA VAL A 20 -17.86 -5.52 23.89
C VAL A 20 -19.30 -5.39 24.37
N ALA A 21 -20.00 -4.34 23.95
CA ALA A 21 -21.42 -4.12 24.28
C ALA A 21 -22.36 -4.81 23.29
N THR A 22 -22.10 -4.69 21.98
CA THR A 22 -22.99 -5.24 20.94
C THR A 22 -22.21 -5.55 19.67
N VAL A 23 -22.57 -6.66 19.01
CA VAL A 23 -22.00 -7.10 17.73
C VAL A 23 -23.11 -7.26 16.70
N ARG A 24 -22.97 -6.60 15.55
CA ARG A 24 -23.85 -6.77 14.38
C ARG A 24 -23.02 -7.29 13.21
N THR A 25 -23.46 -8.37 12.58
CA THR A 25 -22.74 -8.95 11.43
C THR A 25 -23.59 -8.88 10.17
N ARG A 26 -22.93 -8.76 9.02
CA ARG A 26 -23.55 -8.89 7.70
C ARG A 26 -22.64 -9.65 6.76
N VAL A 27 -23.23 -10.37 5.81
CA VAL A 27 -22.51 -11.02 4.72
C VAL A 27 -22.37 -10.03 3.56
N GLN A 28 -21.14 -9.78 3.13
CA GLN A 28 -20.83 -8.93 1.98
C GLN A 28 -20.50 -9.81 0.77
N HIS A 29 -21.31 -9.69 -0.28
CA HIS A 29 -21.04 -10.34 -1.54
C HIS A 29 -19.91 -9.61 -2.28
N GLY A 30 -18.90 -10.36 -2.74
CA GLY A 30 -17.86 -9.87 -3.61
C GLY A 30 -18.36 -9.64 -5.04
N SER A 31 -17.74 -8.75 -5.80
CA SER A 31 -18.11 -8.55 -7.21
C SER A 31 -17.82 -9.81 -8.05
N ASN A 32 -18.74 -10.15 -8.95
CA ASN A 32 -18.57 -11.19 -9.97
C ASN A 32 -18.58 -10.61 -11.40
N ARG A 33 -18.22 -9.32 -11.54
CA ARG A 33 -18.27 -8.62 -12.84
C ARG A 33 -16.99 -8.78 -13.65
N LYS A 34 -15.84 -8.96 -12.99
CA LYS A 34 -14.54 -9.06 -13.66
C LYS A 34 -14.49 -10.33 -14.52
N ARG A 35 -13.91 -10.21 -15.71
CA ARG A 35 -13.59 -11.34 -16.57
C ARG A 35 -12.08 -11.40 -16.82
N ASP A 36 -11.58 -12.59 -17.10
CA ASP A 36 -10.22 -12.79 -17.55
C ASP A 36 -10.10 -12.60 -19.07
N HIS A 37 -8.89 -12.85 -19.60
CA HIS A 37 -8.60 -12.76 -21.04
C HIS A 37 -9.29 -13.86 -21.87
N MET A 38 -9.83 -14.91 -21.23
CA MET A 38 -10.60 -15.99 -21.85
C MET A 38 -12.11 -15.78 -21.71
N ASN A 39 -12.54 -14.58 -21.28
CA ASN A 39 -13.94 -14.23 -21.06
C ASN A 39 -14.63 -15.05 -19.93
N VAL A 40 -13.88 -15.70 -19.05
CA VAL A 40 -14.37 -16.41 -17.86
C VAL A 40 -14.54 -15.42 -16.70
N ARG A 41 -15.65 -15.56 -15.95
CA ARG A 41 -15.93 -14.67 -14.81
C ARG A 41 -15.01 -15.01 -13.64
N VAL A 42 -14.37 -13.98 -13.08
CA VAL A 42 -13.51 -14.09 -11.89
C VAL A 42 -14.25 -13.49 -10.69
N LYS A 43 -14.67 -14.37 -9.79
CA LYS A 43 -15.43 -14.03 -8.59
C LYS A 43 -14.50 -13.53 -7.48
N ARG A 44 -14.76 -12.32 -6.96
CA ARG A 44 -14.16 -11.90 -5.68
C ARG A 44 -14.81 -12.67 -4.53
N PRO A 45 -14.04 -13.17 -3.56
CA PRO A 45 -14.59 -13.94 -2.45
C PRO A 45 -15.57 -13.10 -1.62
N ASP A 46 -16.61 -13.77 -1.13
CA ASP A 46 -17.56 -13.18 -0.20
C ASP A 46 -16.96 -13.18 1.21
N TYR A 47 -17.21 -12.14 1.99
CA TYR A 47 -16.66 -12.00 3.35
C TYR A 47 -17.69 -11.46 4.34
N LYS A 48 -17.50 -11.77 5.63
CA LYS A 48 -18.37 -11.30 6.70
C LYS A 48 -17.81 -10.00 7.27
N VAL A 49 -18.67 -8.99 7.44
CA VAL A 49 -18.32 -7.75 8.14
C VAL A 49 -18.99 -7.75 9.50
N ALA A 50 -18.25 -7.37 10.53
CA ALA A 50 -18.76 -7.17 11.89
C ALA A 50 -18.64 -5.70 12.29
N TYR A 51 -19.71 -5.15 12.84
CA TYR A 51 -19.75 -3.86 13.51
C TYR A 51 -19.83 -4.12 15.01
N VAL A 52 -18.83 -3.65 15.74
CA VAL A 52 -18.68 -3.90 17.17
C VAL A 52 -18.76 -2.55 17.90
N GLN A 53 -19.62 -2.49 18.91
CA GLN A 53 -19.69 -1.36 19.83
C GLN A 53 -18.96 -1.71 21.13
N LEU A 54 -18.01 -0.88 21.52
CA LEU A 54 -17.28 -1.02 22.78
C LEU A 54 -18.19 -0.69 23.96
N ALA A 55 -17.97 -1.36 25.08
CA ALA A 55 -18.62 -1.04 26.34
C ALA A 55 -17.90 0.14 27.05
N HIS A 56 -18.51 0.65 28.12
CA HIS A 56 -17.95 1.69 29.00
C HIS A 56 -17.65 3.05 28.34
N GLY A 57 -18.30 3.36 27.21
CA GLY A 57 -18.12 4.65 26.54
C GLY A 57 -16.72 4.86 25.93
N GLN A 58 -15.95 3.80 25.75
CA GLN A 58 -14.64 3.88 25.11
C GLN A 58 -14.79 4.28 23.64
N THR A 59 -13.88 5.12 23.17
CA THR A 59 -13.81 5.54 21.78
C THR A 59 -12.61 4.88 21.10
N PHE A 60 -12.79 4.50 19.84
CA PHE A 60 -11.73 3.92 19.03
C PHE A 60 -11.69 4.67 17.69
N THR A 61 -10.52 5.17 17.35
CA THR A 61 -10.22 5.77 16.05
C THR A 61 -9.19 4.89 15.36
N PHE A 62 -9.43 4.57 14.09
CA PHE A 62 -8.48 3.78 13.32
C PHE A 62 -7.21 4.62 13.11
N PRO A 63 -6.04 4.18 13.62
CA PRO A 63 -4.82 4.95 13.50
C PRO A 63 -4.34 4.98 12.04
N ASP A 64 -3.58 6.00 11.70
CA ASP A 64 -2.87 6.01 10.42
C ASP A 64 -1.71 5.02 10.47
N LEU A 65 -1.83 3.94 9.68
CA LEU A 65 -0.81 2.89 9.58
C LEU A 65 0.30 3.26 8.58
N PHE A 66 0.08 4.27 7.73
CA PHE A 66 0.99 4.65 6.66
C PHE A 66 1.28 6.15 6.72
N PRO A 67 1.88 6.63 7.83
CA PRO A 67 2.27 8.03 7.91
C PRO A 67 3.27 8.37 6.80
N GLU A 68 3.23 9.59 6.32
CA GLU A 68 4.20 10.08 5.36
C GLU A 68 5.62 9.89 5.91
N LYS A 69 6.47 9.24 5.12
CA LYS A 69 7.87 9.05 5.50
C LYS A 69 8.49 10.43 5.70
N LYS A 70 8.91 10.72 6.93
CA LYS A 70 9.79 11.86 7.18
C LYS A 70 11.06 11.60 6.36
N GLN A 71 11.41 12.52 5.45
CA GLN A 71 12.72 12.50 4.81
C GLN A 71 13.75 12.52 5.93
N SER A 72 14.38 11.37 6.20
CA SER A 72 15.45 11.30 7.17
C SER A 72 16.64 12.06 6.59
N PRO A 73 17.27 12.97 7.35
CA PRO A 73 18.55 13.57 6.93
C PRO A 73 19.69 12.54 6.88
N ASP A 74 19.48 11.34 7.44
CA ASP A 74 20.38 10.20 7.29
C ASP A 74 19.95 9.36 6.08
N GLY A 75 20.79 9.36 5.05
CA GLY A 75 20.69 8.49 3.89
C GLY A 75 20.78 7.03 4.28
N SER A 76 19.63 6.38 4.49
CA SER A 76 19.55 4.93 4.59
C SER A 76 19.82 4.31 3.21
N PRO A 77 20.83 3.43 3.06
CA PRO A 77 21.41 3.09 1.76
C PRO A 77 20.66 1.97 1.03
N ASN A 78 19.32 2.01 0.99
CA ASN A 78 18.51 0.88 0.55
C ASN A 78 17.57 1.15 -0.64
N GLY A 79 17.81 2.22 -1.41
CA GLY A 79 17.09 2.43 -2.67
C GLY A 79 17.35 3.78 -3.32
N ASP A 80 17.64 4.78 -2.49
CA ASP A 80 17.79 6.17 -2.95
C ASP A 80 19.12 6.38 -3.68
N ASP A 81 20.21 5.71 -3.27
CA ASP A 81 21.52 5.82 -3.91
C ASP A 81 21.54 5.43 -5.40
N ILE A 82 20.74 4.44 -5.81
CA ILE A 82 20.65 4.02 -7.22
C ILE A 82 19.83 5.03 -8.01
N GLN A 83 18.76 5.56 -7.42
CA GLN A 83 17.91 6.57 -8.04
C GLN A 83 18.68 7.89 -8.20
N ASP A 84 19.45 8.29 -7.19
CA ASP A 84 20.29 9.49 -7.20
C ASP A 84 21.43 9.37 -8.21
N LYS A 85 22.11 8.21 -8.27
CA LYS A 85 23.13 7.96 -9.31
C LYS A 85 22.54 8.01 -10.72
N LEU A 86 21.36 7.43 -10.94
CA LEU A 86 20.67 7.50 -12.23
C LEU A 86 20.27 8.94 -12.58
N LEU A 87 19.82 9.72 -11.59
CA LEU A 87 19.45 11.12 -11.78
C LEU A 87 20.69 11.99 -12.10
N GLU A 88 21.81 11.74 -11.42
CA GLU A 88 23.09 12.38 -11.66
C GLU A 88 23.62 12.05 -13.06
N GLU A 89 23.57 10.77 -13.48
CA GLU A 89 23.98 10.33 -14.81
C GLU A 89 23.10 10.95 -15.90
N GLN A 90 21.78 11.04 -15.68
CA GLN A 90 20.87 11.72 -16.60
C GLN A 90 21.17 13.23 -16.69
N ARG A 91 21.47 13.89 -15.57
CA ARG A 91 21.91 15.30 -15.55
C ARG A 91 23.23 15.48 -16.27
N GLN A 92 24.19 14.57 -16.12
CA GLN A 92 25.46 14.61 -16.84
C GLN A 92 25.24 14.47 -18.36
N ARG A 93 24.40 13.52 -18.80
CA ARG A 93 24.01 13.37 -20.21
C ARG A 93 23.30 14.61 -20.76
N GLN A 94 22.46 15.27 -19.97
CA GLN A 94 21.82 16.52 -20.36
C GLN A 94 22.81 17.70 -20.44
N ARG A 95 23.80 17.76 -19.53
CA ARG A 95 24.88 18.76 -19.56
C ARG A 95 25.84 18.52 -20.73
N GLN A 96 26.02 17.27 -21.13
CA GLN A 96 26.71 16.85 -22.36
C GLN A 96 25.74 16.87 -23.56
N SER A 97 24.80 17.82 -23.61
CA SER A 97 23.95 17.98 -24.79
C SER A 97 24.84 18.17 -26.02
N GLN A 98 24.64 17.33 -27.02
CA GLN A 98 25.46 17.34 -28.24
C GLN A 98 25.49 18.74 -28.85
N ASP A 99 26.69 19.29 -29.02
CA ASP A 99 26.86 20.56 -29.72
C ASP A 99 26.28 20.41 -31.14
N PRO A 100 25.24 21.17 -31.52
CA PRO A 100 24.61 21.03 -32.84
C PRO A 100 25.59 21.24 -34.00
N ARG A 101 26.70 21.94 -33.77
CA ARG A 101 27.74 22.20 -34.78
C ARG A 101 28.69 21.03 -35.03
N ARG A 102 28.71 20.02 -34.15
CA ARG A 102 29.58 18.84 -34.26
C ARG A 102 29.04 17.75 -35.19
N GLY A 103 27.83 17.91 -35.75
CA GLY A 103 27.31 17.00 -36.76
C GLY A 103 27.19 15.53 -36.32
N GLY A 104 27.08 15.26 -35.01
CA GLY A 104 26.94 13.91 -34.45
C GLY A 104 28.26 13.19 -34.15
N VAL A 105 29.42 13.87 -34.21
CA VAL A 105 30.70 13.29 -33.81
C VAL A 105 30.77 13.16 -32.27
N PRO A 106 31.16 11.99 -31.70
CA PRO A 106 31.24 11.79 -30.25
C PRO A 106 32.30 12.66 -29.55
N ASP A 107 31.99 13.15 -28.35
CA ASP A 107 32.86 14.08 -27.59
C ASP A 107 34.02 13.42 -26.83
N TRP A 108 34.18 12.09 -26.91
CA TRP A 108 35.22 11.38 -26.16
C TRP A 108 36.60 11.37 -26.86
N PHE A 109 36.67 11.63 -28.17
CA PHE A 109 37.94 11.74 -28.90
C PHE A 109 38.54 13.15 -28.72
N GLY A 110 39.58 13.28 -27.90
CA GLY A 110 40.27 14.54 -27.59
C GLY A 110 41.64 14.68 -28.25
N LEU A 111 41.72 14.42 -29.56
CA LEU A 111 42.93 14.67 -30.38
C LEU A 111 43.21 16.16 -30.53
#